data_AF-P0CI47-F1
#
_entry.id   AF-P0CI47-F1
#
_cell.length_a   1.000
_cell.length_b   1.000
_cell.length_c   1.000
_cell.angle_alpha   90.00
_cell.angle_beta   90.00
_cell.angle_gamma   90.00
#
_symmetry.space_group_name_H-M   'P 1'
#
loop_
_entity.id
_entity.type
_entity.pdbx_description
1 polymer ?
#
loop_
_entity_poly.entity_id
_entity_poly.type
_entity_poly.pdbx_seq_one_letter_code
_entity_poly.pdbx_strand_id
1 'polypeptide(L)' 'MKMKIFIITIVIALFITSIVEAQNKLDVKCVRLETCREPCKKQLCLLPMKCMNGKCVCSPSRKIC' A
#
# COMPACT_ATOMS: atom_id res chain seq x y z
N MET A 1 -19.17 -6.46 30.95
CA MET A 1 -17.89 -5.82 30.56
C MET A 1 -17.17 -6.49 29.40
N LYS A 2 -17.16 -7.84 29.29
CA LYS A 2 -16.43 -8.58 28.25
C LYS A 2 -16.82 -8.24 26.79
N MET A 3 -18.11 -8.03 26.50
CA MET A 3 -18.57 -7.73 25.13
C MET A 3 -18.07 -6.37 24.59
N LYS A 4 -17.89 -5.37 25.45
CA LYS A 4 -17.41 -4.04 25.02
C LYS A 4 -15.95 -4.09 24.55
N ILE A 5 -15.12 -4.89 25.21
CA ILE A 5 -13.70 -5.07 24.85
C ILE A 5 -13.58 -5.73 23.48
N PHE A 6 -14.41 -6.75 23.20
CA PHE A 6 -14.42 -7.44 21.92
C PHE A 6 -14.72 -6.50 20.74
N ILE A 7 -15.69 -5.60 20.90
CA ILE A 7 -16.03 -4.59 19.87
C ILE A 7 -14.85 -3.64 19.63
N ILE A 8 -14.19 -3.17 20.70
CA ILE A 8 -13.03 -2.29 20.58
C ILE A 8 -11.90 -2.97 19.79
N THR A 9 -11.63 -4.25 20.06
CA THR A 9 -10.60 -5.01 19.33
C THR A 9 -10.91 -5.14 17.84
N ILE A 10 -12.19 -5.37 17.48
CA ILE A 10 -12.61 -5.42 16.07
C ILE A 10 -12.44 -4.07 15.38
N VAL A 11 -12.83 -2.97 16.03
CA VAL A 11 -12.69 -1.63 15.45
C VAL A 11 -11.21 -1.28 15.22
N ILE A 12 -10.33 -1.62 16.16
CA ILE A 12 -8.88 -1.42 16.01
C ILE A 12 -8.33 -2.28 14.87
N ALA A 13 -8.73 -3.56 14.78
CA ALA A 13 -8.30 -4.44 13.70
C ALA A 13 -8.71 -3.92 12.32
N LEU A 14 -9.96 -3.46 12.18
CA LEU A 14 -10.47 -2.83 10.95
C LEU A 14 -9.71 -1.55 10.59
N PHE A 15 -9.37 -0.73 11.59
CA PHE A 15 -8.60 0.49 11.35
C PHE A 15 -7.18 0.19 10.86
N ILE A 16 -6.54 -0.85 11.41
CA ILE A 16 -5.20 -1.29 10.97
C ILE A 16 -5.26 -1.84 9.54
N THR A 17 -6.27 -2.64 9.18
CA THR A 17 -6.39 -3.17 7.81
C THR A 17 -6.55 -2.08 6.77
N SER A 18 -7.34 -1.03 7.04
CA SER A 18 -7.52 0.09 6.11
C SER A 18 -6.22 0.88 5.86
N ILE A 19 -5.33 0.97 6.86
CA ILE A 19 -4.02 1.63 6.69
C ILE A 19 -3.10 0.79 5.81
N VAL A 20 -3.16 -0.54 5.91
CA VAL A 20 -2.31 -1.44 5.11
C VAL A 20 -2.68 -1.40 3.63
N GLU A 21 -3.96 -1.18 3.30
CA GLU A 21 -4.42 -1.05 1.91
C GLU A 21 -3.97 0.24 1.22
N ALA A 22 -3.49 1.25 1.95
CA ALA A 22 -3.00 2.48 1.35
C ALA A 22 -1.70 2.30 0.52
N GLN A 23 -1.07 1.13 0.58
CA GLN A 23 0.02 0.78 -0.31
C GLN A 23 -0.53 0.04 -1.53
N ASN A 24 -0.72 0.78 -2.62
CA ASN A 24 -1.14 0.18 -3.88
C ASN A 24 0.00 -0.70 -4.42
N LYS A 25 -0.08 -1.99 -4.09
CA LYS A 25 0.81 -3.03 -4.60
C LYS A 25 0.44 -3.26 -6.07
N LEU A 26 1.37 -2.96 -6.96
CA LEU A 26 1.26 -3.41 -8.34
C LEU A 26 1.73 -4.86 -8.41
N ASP A 27 1.00 -5.69 -9.15
CA ASP A 27 1.44 -7.05 -9.50
C ASP A 27 2.50 -7.04 -10.62
N VAL A 28 3.43 -6.08 -10.54
CA VAL A 28 4.58 -5.96 -11.42
C VAL A 28 5.78 -6.48 -10.66
N LYS A 29 6.38 -7.55 -11.18
CA LYS A 29 7.60 -8.10 -10.61
C LYS A 29 8.76 -7.12 -10.78
N CYS A 30 9.54 -6.93 -9.73
CA CYS A 30 10.70 -6.05 -9.74
C CYS A 30 11.90 -6.71 -9.07
N VAL A 31 13.08 -6.43 -9.63
CA VAL A 31 14.39 -6.73 -9.01
C VAL A 31 15.08 -5.41 -8.61
N ARG A 32 14.77 -4.33 -9.35
CA ARG A 32 15.31 -2.98 -9.12
C ARG A 32 14.16 -1.99 -8.93
N LEU A 33 14.43 -0.92 -8.18
CA LEU A 33 13.48 0.16 -7.94
C LEU A 33 12.97 0.78 -9.25
N GLU A 34 13.87 0.98 -10.22
CA GLU A 34 13.59 1.67 -11.48
C GLU A 34 12.53 0.97 -12.34
N THR A 35 12.43 -0.36 -12.25
CA THR A 35 11.39 -1.15 -12.92
C THR A 35 9.99 -0.70 -12.52
N CYS A 36 9.83 -0.15 -11.31
CA CYS A 36 8.54 0.30 -10.79
C CYS A 36 8.17 1.74 -11.19
N ARG A 37 9.07 2.49 -11.84
CA ARG A 37 8.88 3.93 -12.12
C ARG A 37 7.76 4.16 -13.11
N GLU A 38 7.90 3.53 -14.27
CA GLU A 38 6.91 3.57 -15.34
C GLU A 38 5.55 3.03 -14.88
N PRO A 39 5.45 1.84 -14.26
CA PRO A 39 4.15 1.29 -13.90
C PRO A 39 3.47 2.07 -12.77
N CYS A 40 4.18 2.54 -11.73
CA CYS A 40 3.59 3.40 -10.71
C CYS A 40 3.12 4.75 -11.28
N LYS A 41 3.90 5.35 -12.20
CA LYS A 41 3.53 6.60 -12.86
C LYS A 41 2.35 6.44 -13.81
N LYS A 42 2.33 5.40 -14.65
CA LYS A 42 1.31 5.19 -15.68
C LYS A 42 -0.01 4.66 -15.14
N GLN A 43 0.02 3.77 -14.14
CA GLN A 43 -1.21 3.14 -13.65
C GLN A 43 -1.84 3.91 -12.49
N LEU A 44 -1.04 4.47 -11.60
CA LEU A 44 -1.54 5.08 -10.36
C LEU A 44 -1.18 6.56 -10.22
N CYS A 45 -0.22 7.06 -11.02
CA CYS A 45 0.34 8.38 -10.88
C CYS A 45 0.90 8.69 -9.49
N LEU A 46 1.43 7.68 -8.81
CA LEU A 46 1.97 7.82 -7.45
C LEU A 46 3.49 7.68 -7.45
N LEU A 47 4.15 8.55 -6.68
CA LEU A 47 5.56 8.47 -6.28
C LEU A 47 5.71 8.76 -4.78
N PRO A 48 6.70 8.18 -4.08
CA PRO A 48 7.75 7.30 -4.58
C PRO A 48 7.27 5.85 -4.76
N MET A 49 7.94 5.16 -5.67
CA MET A 49 7.82 3.71 -5.83
C MET A 49 8.80 2.99 -4.88
N LYS A 50 8.53 1.73 -4.58
CA LYS A 50 9.44 0.82 -3.89
C LYS A 50 9.37 -0.55 -4.57
N CYS A 51 10.47 -1.30 -4.52
CA CYS A 51 10.46 -2.72 -4.84
C CYS A 51 10.53 -3.50 -3.54
N MET A 52 9.49 -4.26 -3.21
CA MET A 52 9.38 -5.00 -1.94
C MET A 52 8.82 -6.39 -2.21
N ASN A 53 9.48 -7.42 -1.68
CA ASN A 53 9.14 -8.83 -1.92
C ASN A 53 9.01 -9.21 -3.41
N GLY A 54 9.88 -8.62 -4.24
CA GLY A 54 9.86 -8.83 -5.68
C GLY A 54 8.68 -8.19 -6.42
N LYS A 55 7.90 -7.31 -5.78
CA LYS A 55 6.77 -6.58 -6.38
C LYS A 55 6.90 -5.06 -6.21
N CYS A 56 6.35 -4.33 -7.17
CA CYS A 56 6.28 -2.89 -7.12
C CYS A 56 5.23 -2.40 -6.10
N VAL A 57 5.63 -1.48 -5.24
CA VAL A 57 4.77 -0.84 -4.25
C VAL A 57 4.80 0.66 -4.50
N CYS A 58 3.66 1.24 -4.86
CA CYS A 58 3.55 2.68 -5.10
C CYS A 58 2.99 3.34 -3.85
N SER A 59 3.75 4.25 -3.23
CA SER A 59 3.27 4.98 -2.04
C SER A 59 2.53 6.24 -2.47
N PRO A 60 1.38 6.57 -1.86
CA PRO A 60 0.59 7.75 -2.20
C PRO A 60 1.19 9.07 -1.69
N SER A 61 2.51 9.15 -1.47
CA SER A 61 3.14 10.34 -0.87
C SER A 61 3.14 11.55 -1.81
N ARG A 62 3.14 11.34 -3.14
CA ARG A 62 2.99 12.37 -4.16
C ARG A 62 2.20 11.84 -5.35
N LYS A 63 1.07 12.48 -5.62
CA LYS A 63 0.39 12.38 -6.92
C LYS A 63 1.17 13.20 -7.94
N ILE A 64 1.55 12.60 -9.06
CA ILE A 64 2.31 13.25 -10.15
C ILE A 64 1.51 13.35 -11.46
N CYS A 65 0.29 12.83 -11.42
CA CYS A 65 -0.88 13.15 -12.22
C CYS A 65 -2.07 13.11 -11.24
#